data_AF-A0A7C5BYC1-F1
#
_entry.id   AF-A0A7C5BYC1-F1
#
_cell.length_a   1.000
_cell.length_b   1.000
_cell.length_c   1.000
_cell.angle_alpha   90.00
_cell.angle_beta   90.00
_cell.angle_gamma   90.00
#
_symmetry.space_group_name_H-M   'P 1'
#
loop_
_entity.id
_entity.type
_entity.pdbx_description
1 polymer ?
#
loop_
_entity_poly.entity_id
_entity_poly.type
_entity_poly.pdbx_seq_one_letter_code
_entity_poly.pdbx_strand_id
1 'polypeptide(L)'
;MILLVAVNGWAADFQWPSQMSIGGFQITDIRGTVRPDGSGSATGTLQVPNLGDSAVTLARNSRGDISGNASMDMRGVRGSFALSSSGLRGQGTVECSPKSIVDASMSISPRGEVAGSGRLGLGRLVASVDFSVNNSGCSFRGAAPVRAQVDTPIATYKFDGNLALQGAAGRAAGTVSGRVERTSKVGNQVTSVTIPNTAVDLSNGQCTVNVGGVSVTFSLF
;
A
#
# COMPACT_ATOMS: atom_id res chain seq x y z
N MET A 1 -0.99 -68.20 -22.22
CA MET A 1 0.07 -67.55 -21.43
C MET A 1 0.21 -66.13 -21.93
N ILE A 2 -0.42 -65.17 -21.26
CA ILE A 2 -0.42 -63.76 -21.62
C ILE A 2 0.77 -63.11 -20.91
N LEU A 3 1.74 -62.62 -21.69
CA LEU A 3 2.86 -61.85 -21.19
C LEU A 3 2.43 -60.37 -21.11
N LEU A 4 2.00 -59.93 -19.93
CA LEU A 4 1.84 -58.50 -19.65
C LEU A 4 3.24 -57.91 -19.47
N VAL A 5 3.75 -57.23 -20.50
CA VAL A 5 4.92 -56.37 -20.35
C VAL A 5 4.42 -55.04 -19.80
N ALA A 6 4.63 -54.83 -18.50
CA ALA A 6 4.50 -53.51 -17.90
C ALA A 6 5.57 -52.62 -18.54
N VAL A 7 5.15 -51.75 -19.46
CA VAL A 7 6.01 -50.69 -19.97
C VAL A 7 6.19 -49.73 -18.81
N ASN A 8 7.35 -49.77 -18.16
CA ASN A 8 7.75 -48.75 -17.21
C ASN A 8 7.78 -47.42 -17.98
N GLY A 9 6.69 -46.67 -17.89
CA GLY A 9 6.61 -45.30 -18.37
C GLY A 9 7.74 -44.53 -17.73
N TRP A 10 8.60 -43.97 -18.56
CA TRP A 10 9.79 -43.26 -18.15
C TRP A 10 9.34 -42.12 -17.24
N ALA A 11 9.71 -42.18 -15.96
CA ALA A 11 9.73 -41.01 -15.12
C ALA A 11 10.80 -40.11 -15.74
N ALA A 12 10.38 -39.18 -16.60
CA ALA A 12 11.21 -38.02 -16.89
C ALA A 12 11.54 -37.45 -15.51
N ASP A 13 12.82 -37.41 -15.15
CA ASP A 13 13.30 -36.79 -13.93
C ASP A 13 12.86 -35.32 -13.99
N PHE A 14 11.68 -35.04 -13.44
CA PHE A 14 11.12 -33.71 -13.35
C PHE A 14 11.97 -32.98 -12.31
N GLN A 15 13.13 -32.47 -12.72
CA GLN A 15 13.98 -31.66 -11.87
C GLN A 15 13.54 -30.21 -11.98
N TRP A 16 13.72 -29.47 -10.89
CA TRP A 16 13.61 -28.03 -10.95
C TRP A 16 14.69 -27.47 -11.89
N PRO A 17 14.35 -26.59 -12.84
CA PRO A 17 15.36 -25.90 -13.63
C PRO A 17 16.17 -25.00 -12.69
N SER A 18 17.45 -24.74 -13.00
CA SER A 18 18.29 -23.85 -12.19
C SER A 18 17.83 -22.38 -12.21
N GLN A 19 17.06 -22.01 -13.24
CA GLN A 19 16.48 -20.69 -13.42
C GLN A 19 15.12 -20.79 -14.14
N MET A 20 14.21 -19.85 -13.88
CA MET A 20 12.93 -19.76 -14.59
C MET A 20 12.35 -18.34 -14.50
N SER A 21 11.29 -18.09 -15.28
CA SER A 21 10.49 -16.87 -15.14
C SER A 21 9.05 -17.18 -14.71
N ILE A 22 8.55 -16.40 -13.73
CA ILE A 22 7.16 -16.47 -13.25
C ILE A 22 6.60 -15.05 -13.19
N GLY A 23 5.47 -14.80 -13.84
CA GLY A 23 4.80 -13.50 -13.78
C GLY A 23 5.67 -12.33 -14.24
N GLY A 24 6.63 -12.58 -15.12
CA GLY A 24 7.61 -11.59 -15.61
C GLY A 24 8.84 -11.39 -14.74
N PHE A 25 8.94 -12.04 -13.58
CA PHE A 25 10.12 -12.03 -12.71
C PHE A 25 11.08 -13.16 -13.06
N GLN A 26 12.37 -12.94 -12.85
CA GLN A 26 13.38 -13.99 -12.96
C GLN A 26 13.64 -14.61 -11.59
N ILE A 27 13.80 -15.92 -11.56
CA ILE A 27 14.19 -16.67 -10.38
C ILE A 27 15.42 -17.49 -10.73
N THR A 28 16.48 -17.37 -9.92
CA THR A 28 17.75 -18.08 -10.10
C THR A 28 18.04 -18.99 -8.92
N ASP A 29 19.11 -19.78 -9.02
CA ASP A 29 19.63 -20.63 -7.94
C ASP A 29 18.59 -21.58 -7.36
N ILE A 30 17.69 -22.06 -8.22
CA ILE A 30 16.56 -22.87 -7.79
C ILE A 30 17.06 -24.26 -7.38
N ARG A 31 16.70 -24.66 -6.17
CA ARG A 31 17.06 -25.96 -5.58
C ARG A 31 15.84 -26.53 -4.87
N GLY A 32 15.49 -27.77 -5.18
CA GLY A 32 14.30 -28.38 -4.60
C GLY A 32 14.13 -29.82 -5.01
N THR A 33 12.99 -30.37 -4.62
CA THR A 33 12.59 -31.74 -4.93
C THR A 33 11.26 -31.74 -5.66
N VAL A 34 11.07 -32.74 -6.50
CA VAL A 34 9.80 -33.04 -7.17
C VAL A 34 9.45 -34.49 -6.85
N ARG A 35 8.20 -34.72 -6.48
CA ARG A 35 7.64 -36.02 -6.15
C ARG A 35 7.21 -36.74 -7.43
N PRO A 36 7.01 -38.06 -7.39
CA PRO A 36 6.53 -38.84 -8.54
C PRO A 36 5.20 -38.37 -9.13
N ASP A 37 4.36 -37.69 -8.33
CA ASP A 37 3.08 -37.11 -8.76
C ASP A 37 3.24 -35.75 -9.49
N GLY A 38 4.47 -35.29 -9.72
CA GLY A 38 4.79 -34.02 -10.37
C GLY A 38 4.76 -32.81 -9.43
N SER A 39 4.25 -32.94 -8.21
CA SER A 39 4.27 -31.87 -7.21
C SER A 39 5.68 -31.68 -6.62
N GLY A 40 5.99 -30.51 -6.08
CA GLY A 40 7.32 -30.27 -5.53
C GLY A 40 7.45 -28.98 -4.75
N SER A 41 8.59 -28.83 -4.09
CA SER A 41 8.98 -27.60 -3.39
C SER A 41 10.42 -27.26 -3.72
N ALA A 42 10.71 -25.98 -3.90
CA ALA A 42 12.05 -25.48 -4.11
C ALA A 42 12.28 -24.15 -3.37
N THR A 43 13.53 -23.76 -3.24
CA THR A 43 13.95 -22.42 -2.88
C THR A 43 14.71 -21.81 -4.04
N GLY A 44 14.67 -20.49 -4.20
CA GLY A 44 15.49 -19.78 -5.18
C GLY A 44 15.67 -18.32 -4.79
N THR A 45 16.30 -17.58 -5.69
CA THR A 45 16.53 -16.14 -5.57
C THR A 45 15.63 -15.43 -6.58
N LEU A 46 14.63 -14.71 -6.07
CA LEU A 46 13.74 -13.86 -6.86
C LEU A 46 14.41 -12.52 -7.14
N GLN A 47 14.64 -12.24 -8.42
CA GLN A 47 15.19 -10.97 -8.86
C GLN A 47 14.06 -9.95 -9.03
N VAL A 48 14.07 -8.90 -8.20
CA VAL A 48 13.11 -7.80 -8.28
C VAL A 48 13.85 -6.56 -8.75
N PRO A 49 13.70 -6.17 -10.04
CA PRO A 49 14.41 -5.02 -10.58
C PRO A 49 14.21 -3.79 -9.71
N ASN A 50 15.25 -2.98 -9.56
CA ASN A 50 15.22 -1.75 -8.76
C ASN A 50 14.85 -1.91 -7.27
N LEU A 51 14.60 -3.11 -6.73
CA LEU A 51 14.36 -3.34 -5.31
C LEU A 51 15.44 -4.24 -4.70
N GLY A 52 15.93 -5.22 -5.46
CA GLY A 52 16.97 -6.15 -5.06
C GLY A 52 16.53 -7.60 -5.18
N ASP A 53 17.40 -8.50 -4.74
CA ASP A 53 17.18 -9.93 -4.82
C ASP A 53 16.67 -10.47 -3.48
N SER A 54 15.58 -11.25 -3.52
CA SER A 54 14.93 -11.82 -2.34
C SER A 54 14.89 -13.34 -2.39
N ALA A 55 15.02 -13.99 -1.24
CA ALA A 55 14.77 -15.43 -1.17
C ALA A 55 13.28 -15.72 -1.43
N VAL A 56 13.00 -16.72 -2.28
CA VAL A 56 11.65 -17.18 -2.58
C VAL A 56 11.54 -18.68 -2.33
N THR A 57 10.44 -19.09 -1.70
CA THR A 57 10.05 -20.50 -1.64
C THR A 57 9.06 -20.76 -2.78
N LEU A 58 9.28 -21.79 -3.58
CA LEU A 58 8.44 -22.20 -4.69
C LEU A 58 7.69 -23.48 -4.36
N ALA A 59 6.47 -23.58 -4.86
CA ALA A 59 5.65 -24.78 -4.83
C ALA A 59 5.18 -25.11 -6.24
N ARG A 60 5.26 -26.39 -6.62
CA ARG A 60 4.71 -26.93 -7.86
C ARG A 60 3.57 -27.88 -7.53
N ASN A 61 2.42 -27.73 -8.18
CA ASN A 61 1.32 -28.69 -8.05
C ASN A 61 1.48 -29.86 -9.05
N SER A 62 0.65 -30.91 -8.93
CA SER A 62 0.69 -32.07 -9.83
C SER A 62 0.31 -31.77 -11.28
N ARG A 63 -0.31 -30.59 -11.55
CA ARG A 63 -0.60 -30.09 -12.90
C ARG A 63 0.59 -29.34 -13.52
N GLY A 64 1.64 -29.09 -12.73
CA GLY A 64 2.81 -28.35 -13.15
C GLY A 64 2.75 -26.84 -12.93
N ASP A 65 1.68 -26.31 -12.34
CA ASP A 65 1.59 -24.89 -11.99
C ASP A 65 2.58 -24.58 -10.85
N ILE A 66 3.28 -23.45 -10.98
CA ILE A 66 4.26 -23.01 -10.01
C ILE A 66 3.83 -21.67 -9.40
N SER A 67 3.89 -21.61 -8.08
CA SER A 67 3.69 -20.40 -7.27
C SER A 67 4.87 -20.22 -6.32
N GLY A 68 5.04 -19.03 -5.77
CA GLY A 68 6.07 -18.78 -4.77
C GLY A 68 5.67 -17.80 -3.68
N ASN A 69 6.39 -17.83 -2.57
CA ASN A 69 6.22 -16.91 -1.45
C ASN A 69 7.58 -16.32 -1.08
N ALA A 70 7.63 -15.00 -0.90
CA ALA A 70 8.83 -14.27 -0.48
C ALA A 70 8.50 -13.29 0.65
N SER A 71 9.43 -13.15 1.59
CA SER A 71 9.42 -12.05 2.57
C SER A 71 10.46 -11.04 2.13
N MET A 72 10.03 -9.81 1.87
CA MET A 72 10.90 -8.74 1.38
C MET A 72 11.06 -7.66 2.42
N ASP A 73 12.25 -7.10 2.49
CA ASP A 73 12.59 -5.91 3.26
C ASP A 73 13.61 -5.10 2.46
N MET A 74 13.13 -4.32 1.50
CA MET A 74 13.95 -3.74 0.43
C MET A 74 13.47 -2.35 0.05
N ARG A 75 14.39 -1.37 0.08
CA ARG A 75 14.16 0.02 -0.37
C ARG A 75 12.86 0.63 0.15
N GLY A 76 12.61 0.47 1.45
CA GLY A 76 11.41 0.98 2.10
C GLY A 76 10.15 0.15 1.86
N VAL A 77 10.22 -0.97 1.15
CA VAL A 77 9.09 -1.90 1.00
C VAL A 77 9.37 -3.13 1.85
N ARG A 78 8.51 -3.36 2.85
CA ARG A 78 8.60 -4.53 3.73
C ARG A 78 7.30 -5.30 3.72
N GLY A 79 7.33 -6.61 3.54
CA GLY A 79 6.10 -7.39 3.53
C GLY A 79 6.25 -8.84 3.07
N SER A 80 5.11 -9.52 3.05
CA SER A 80 4.97 -10.89 2.52
C SER A 80 4.33 -10.83 1.14
N PHE A 81 4.92 -11.54 0.17
CA PHE A 81 4.52 -11.51 -1.23
C PHE A 81 4.30 -12.92 -1.76
N ALA A 82 3.19 -13.10 -2.46
CA ALA A 82 2.88 -14.25 -3.28
C ALA A 82 3.22 -13.96 -4.75
N LEU A 83 4.01 -14.85 -5.34
CA LEU A 83 4.40 -14.89 -6.74
C LEU A 83 3.53 -15.91 -7.48
N SER A 84 2.98 -15.48 -8.60
CA SER A 84 2.17 -16.31 -9.49
C SER A 84 2.40 -15.92 -10.95
N SER A 85 1.77 -16.64 -11.87
CA SER A 85 1.74 -16.25 -13.29
C SER A 85 1.22 -14.82 -13.53
N SER A 86 0.44 -14.26 -12.59
CA SER A 86 -0.08 -12.88 -12.66
C SER A 86 0.87 -11.81 -12.11
N GLY A 87 2.05 -12.20 -11.61
CA GLY A 87 3.03 -11.31 -11.01
C GLY A 87 3.16 -11.50 -9.50
N LEU A 88 3.66 -10.45 -8.84
CA LEU A 88 4.01 -10.45 -7.42
C LEU A 88 3.06 -9.53 -6.65
N ARG A 89 2.33 -10.09 -5.68
CA ARG A 89 1.34 -9.37 -4.87
C ARG A 89 1.55 -9.66 -3.39
N GLY A 90 1.36 -8.68 -2.53
CA GLY A 90 1.69 -8.85 -1.12
C GLY A 90 0.99 -7.89 -0.18
N GLN A 91 1.34 -8.02 1.09
CA GLN A 91 0.89 -7.15 2.17
C GLN A 91 2.07 -6.75 3.07
N GLY A 92 2.02 -5.53 3.62
CA GLY A 92 3.05 -5.05 4.52
C GLY A 92 3.07 -3.53 4.73
N THR A 93 4.26 -2.95 4.73
CA THR A 93 4.49 -1.53 4.99
C THR A 93 5.37 -0.91 3.90
N VAL A 94 5.11 0.35 3.59
CA VAL A 94 5.91 1.15 2.65
C VAL A 94 6.41 2.40 3.35
N GLU A 95 7.72 2.55 3.47
CA GLU A 95 8.39 3.75 3.96
C GLU A 95 8.29 4.84 2.91
N CYS A 96 7.37 5.77 3.13
CA CYS A 96 7.27 6.99 2.38
C CYS A 96 7.72 8.12 3.32
N SER A 97 8.64 8.98 2.89
CA SER A 97 8.96 10.16 3.70
C SER A 97 7.80 11.17 3.56
N PRO A 98 7.26 11.74 4.67
CA PRO A 98 7.76 11.69 6.05
C PRO A 98 7.14 10.60 6.96
N LYS A 99 6.19 9.79 6.47
CA LYS A 99 5.46 8.78 7.26
C LYS A 99 5.23 7.50 6.46
N SER A 100 5.47 6.35 7.10
CA SER A 100 5.21 5.05 6.49
C SER A 100 3.72 4.79 6.28
N ILE A 101 3.40 4.15 5.15
CA ILE A 101 2.11 3.58 4.84
C ILE A 101 2.08 2.17 5.42
N VAL A 102 1.08 1.88 6.25
CA VAL A 102 0.89 0.58 6.92
C VAL A 102 -0.32 -0.15 6.35
N ASP A 103 -0.46 -1.43 6.69
CA ASP A 103 -1.51 -2.32 6.19
C ASP A 103 -1.64 -2.26 4.65
N ALA A 104 -0.49 -2.11 3.97
CA ALA A 104 -0.42 -1.84 2.55
C ALA A 104 -0.66 -3.12 1.75
N SER A 105 -1.71 -3.15 0.94
CA SER A 105 -1.85 -4.10 -0.15
C SER A 105 -0.98 -3.65 -1.32
N MET A 106 -0.12 -4.53 -1.82
CA MET A 106 0.92 -4.20 -2.80
C MET A 106 0.86 -5.11 -4.01
N SER A 107 1.19 -4.53 -5.15
CA SER A 107 1.57 -5.23 -6.36
C SER A 107 2.92 -4.70 -6.81
N ILE A 108 3.80 -5.59 -7.25
CA ILE A 108 5.10 -5.23 -7.81
C ILE A 108 5.07 -5.60 -9.28
N SER A 109 5.40 -4.65 -10.14
CA SER A 109 5.52 -4.87 -11.57
C SER A 109 6.85 -5.54 -11.91
N PRO A 110 6.97 -6.23 -13.05
CA PRO A 110 8.25 -6.76 -13.52
C PRO A 110 9.34 -5.70 -13.72
N ARG A 111 9.00 -4.41 -13.72
CA ARG A 111 9.96 -3.30 -13.79
C ARG A 111 10.44 -2.82 -12.41
N GLY A 112 9.93 -3.42 -11.33
CA GLY A 112 10.26 -3.01 -9.96
C GLY A 112 9.42 -1.87 -9.41
N GLU A 113 8.33 -1.50 -10.08
CA GLU A 113 7.43 -0.47 -9.59
C GLU A 113 6.46 -1.10 -8.60
N VAL A 114 6.32 -0.50 -7.42
CA VAL A 114 5.36 -0.95 -6.40
C VAL A 114 4.17 -0.03 -6.43
N ALA A 115 2.97 -0.58 -6.51
CA ALA A 115 1.74 0.19 -6.43
C ALA A 115 0.74 -0.53 -5.54
N GLY A 116 -0.10 0.24 -4.86
CA GLY A 116 -1.00 -0.32 -3.88
C GLY A 116 -1.84 0.69 -3.13
N SER A 117 -2.52 0.20 -2.11
CA SER A 117 -3.28 1.02 -1.18
C SER A 117 -3.01 0.58 0.26
N GLY A 118 -3.05 1.51 1.19
CA GLY A 118 -2.80 1.27 2.60
C GLY A 118 -3.29 2.43 3.47
N ARG A 119 -2.71 2.57 4.65
CA ARG A 119 -3.12 3.56 5.65
C ARG A 119 -1.96 4.45 6.07
N LEU A 120 -2.20 5.75 6.15
CA LEU A 120 -1.24 6.75 6.62
C LEU A 120 -1.73 7.37 7.94
N GLY A 121 -0.89 7.31 8.98
CA GLY A 121 -1.18 7.92 10.27
C GLY A 121 -0.70 9.37 10.37
N LEU A 122 -1.60 10.27 10.76
CA LEU A 122 -1.36 11.69 11.04
C LEU A 122 -1.87 12.02 12.45
N GLY A 123 -1.03 11.84 13.47
CA GLY A 123 -1.47 11.94 14.86
C GLY A 123 -2.56 10.89 15.16
N ARG A 124 -3.75 11.35 15.58
CA ARG A 124 -4.93 10.48 15.79
C ARG A 124 -5.74 10.19 14.50
N LEU A 125 -5.45 10.88 13.40
CA LEU A 125 -6.13 10.66 12.12
C LEU A 125 -5.46 9.53 11.36
N VAL A 126 -6.28 8.67 10.74
CA VAL A 126 -5.80 7.66 9.80
C VAL A 126 -6.51 7.85 8.48
N ALA A 127 -5.73 8.04 7.41
CA ALA A 127 -6.24 8.20 6.07
C ALA A 127 -5.95 6.97 5.22
N SER A 128 -6.93 6.56 4.41
CA SER A 128 -6.69 5.59 3.35
C SER A 128 -5.95 6.29 2.21
N VAL A 129 -4.88 5.69 1.73
CA VAL A 129 -4.02 6.24 0.69
C VAL A 129 -3.75 5.20 -0.39
N ASP A 130 -3.79 5.63 -1.65
CA ASP A 130 -3.16 4.95 -2.76
C ASP A 130 -1.71 5.43 -2.88
N PHE A 131 -0.80 4.54 -3.27
CA PHE A 131 0.61 4.87 -3.41
C PHE A 131 1.25 4.23 -4.63
N SER A 132 2.35 4.85 -5.05
CA SER A 132 3.27 4.33 -6.05
C SER A 132 4.71 4.61 -5.63
N VAL A 133 5.53 3.58 -5.70
CA VAL A 133 6.98 3.61 -5.49
C VAL A 133 7.66 3.22 -6.79
N ASN A 134 8.56 4.09 -7.25
CA ASN A 134 9.40 3.85 -8.42
C ASN A 134 10.80 4.41 -8.16
N ASN A 135 11.62 4.49 -9.22
CA ASN A 135 12.99 5.00 -9.13
C ASN A 135 13.08 6.47 -8.67
N SER A 136 12.00 7.25 -8.80
CA SER A 136 11.91 8.64 -8.34
C SER A 136 11.47 8.76 -6.87
N GLY A 137 11.13 7.65 -6.22
CA GLY A 137 10.75 7.58 -4.80
C GLY A 137 9.29 7.15 -4.58
N CYS A 138 8.81 7.34 -3.35
CA CYS A 138 7.41 7.10 -3.01
C CYS A 138 6.55 8.35 -3.25
N SER A 139 5.38 8.14 -3.84
CA SER A 139 4.27 9.09 -3.91
C SER A 139 2.99 8.46 -3.37
N PHE A 140 2.12 9.26 -2.78
CA PHE A 140 0.82 8.81 -2.28
C PHE A 140 -0.25 9.88 -2.39
N ARG A 141 -1.51 9.45 -2.43
CA ARG A 141 -2.69 10.31 -2.40
C ARG A 141 -3.78 9.63 -1.61
N GLY A 142 -4.56 10.40 -0.85
CA GLY A 142 -5.67 9.87 -0.09
C GLY A 142 -6.53 10.94 0.51
N ALA A 143 -7.52 10.52 1.28
CA ALA A 143 -8.38 11.44 2.01
C ALA A 143 -8.87 10.80 3.31
N ALA A 144 -9.24 11.66 4.27
CA ALA A 144 -9.93 11.25 5.48
C ALA A 144 -11.00 12.28 5.87
N PRO A 145 -12.16 11.83 6.37
CA PRO A 145 -13.12 12.73 6.96
C PRO A 145 -12.54 13.33 8.25
N VAL A 146 -12.80 14.61 8.47
CA VAL A 146 -12.34 15.35 9.64
C VAL A 146 -13.48 16.20 10.19
N ARG A 147 -13.53 16.28 11.52
CA ARG A 147 -14.50 17.08 12.25
C ARG A 147 -13.79 17.81 13.37
N ALA A 148 -14.13 19.07 13.56
CA ALA A 148 -13.57 19.88 14.62
C ALA A 148 -14.61 20.87 15.15
N GLN A 149 -14.45 21.29 16.39
CA GLN A 149 -15.28 22.31 17.00
C GLN A 149 -14.38 23.33 17.71
N VAL A 150 -14.73 24.60 17.56
CA VAL A 150 -14.10 25.71 18.27
C VAL A 150 -15.20 26.50 18.95
N ASP A 151 -15.06 26.66 20.27
CA ASP A 151 -15.96 27.48 21.07
C ASP A 151 -15.31 28.81 21.38
N THR A 152 -15.99 29.90 21.01
CA THR A 152 -15.62 31.26 21.41
C THR A 152 -16.67 31.81 22.38
N PRO A 153 -16.40 32.94 23.06
CA PRO A 153 -17.39 33.57 23.95
C PRO A 153 -18.71 33.91 23.25
N ILE A 154 -18.68 34.24 21.95
CA ILE A 154 -19.85 34.76 21.22
C ILE A 154 -20.48 33.77 20.23
N ALA A 155 -19.77 32.68 19.88
CA ALA A 155 -20.28 31.69 18.93
C ALA A 155 -19.59 30.33 19.09
N THR A 156 -20.23 29.29 18.59
CA THR A 156 -19.64 27.96 18.40
C THR A 156 -19.47 27.71 16.91
N TYR A 157 -18.31 27.20 16.51
CA TYR A 157 -17.99 26.86 15.13
C TYR A 157 -17.77 25.37 15.02
N LYS A 158 -18.51 24.70 14.13
CA LYS A 158 -18.36 23.28 13.83
C LYS A 158 -17.88 23.11 12.40
N PHE A 159 -16.78 22.43 12.22
CA PHE A 159 -16.24 22.05 10.92
C PHE A 159 -16.57 20.58 10.65
N ASP A 160 -17.12 20.30 9.46
CA ASP A 160 -17.27 18.95 8.91
C ASP A 160 -16.77 18.97 7.46
N GLY A 161 -15.86 18.06 7.12
CA GLY A 161 -15.25 18.03 5.80
C GLY A 161 -14.30 16.88 5.58
N ASN A 162 -13.52 16.99 4.50
CA ASN A 162 -12.52 16.01 4.10
C ASN A 162 -11.14 16.67 4.01
N LEU A 163 -10.15 16.01 4.62
CA LEU A 163 -8.74 16.29 4.46
C LEU A 163 -8.23 15.46 3.28
N ALA A 164 -7.87 16.11 2.19
CA ALA A 164 -7.12 15.51 1.10
C ALA A 164 -5.63 15.53 1.44
N LEU A 165 -4.95 14.41 1.19
CA LEU A 165 -3.53 14.21 1.42
C LEU A 165 -2.84 13.86 0.11
N GLN A 166 -1.68 14.45 -0.10
CA GLN A 166 -0.80 14.09 -1.21
C GLN A 166 0.65 14.21 -0.77
N GLY A 167 1.50 13.29 -1.22
CA GLY A 167 2.91 13.35 -0.94
C GLY A 167 3.76 12.78 -2.06
N ALA A 168 4.97 13.30 -2.19
CA ALA A 168 5.99 12.84 -3.11
C ALA A 168 7.36 13.33 -2.64
N ALA A 169 8.42 12.55 -2.92
CA ALA A 169 9.81 12.96 -2.73
C ALA A 169 10.13 13.56 -1.33
N GLY A 170 9.57 12.94 -0.28
CA GLY A 170 9.82 13.34 1.11
C GLY A 170 9.03 14.55 1.61
N ARG A 171 8.02 14.99 0.85
CA ARG A 171 7.10 16.06 1.26
C ARG A 171 5.68 15.52 1.26
N ALA A 172 4.92 15.93 2.27
CA ALA A 172 3.48 15.71 2.35
C ALA A 172 2.78 17.06 2.43
N ALA A 173 1.63 17.18 1.76
CA ALA A 173 0.76 18.33 1.79
C ALA A 173 -0.67 17.87 2.10
N GLY A 174 -1.37 18.67 2.90
CA GLY A 174 -2.77 18.46 3.24
C GLY A 174 -3.60 19.68 2.89
N THR A 175 -4.77 19.47 2.30
CA THR A 175 -5.79 20.52 2.14
C THR A 175 -7.12 20.01 2.64
N VAL A 176 -7.87 20.87 3.33
CA VAL A 176 -9.20 20.56 3.82
C VAL A 176 -10.25 21.29 3.01
N SER A 177 -11.36 20.61 2.73
CA SER A 177 -12.55 21.20 2.16
C SER A 177 -13.78 20.74 2.94
N GLY A 178 -14.78 21.59 3.09
CA GLY A 178 -15.95 21.24 3.90
C GLY A 178 -16.85 22.41 4.22
N ARG A 179 -17.65 22.25 5.28
CA ARG A 179 -18.63 23.21 5.75
C ARG A 179 -18.30 23.61 7.18
N VAL A 180 -18.34 24.92 7.44
CA VAL A 180 -18.33 25.47 8.80
C VAL A 180 -19.73 25.94 9.13
N GLU A 181 -20.32 25.38 10.19
CA GLU A 181 -21.53 25.90 10.81
C GLU A 181 -21.16 26.76 12.02
N ARG A 182 -21.55 28.03 11.98
CA ARG A 182 -21.42 28.97 13.09
C ARG A 182 -22.77 29.13 13.76
N THR A 183 -22.85 28.87 15.05
CA THR A 183 -24.01 29.12 15.90
C THR A 183 -23.73 30.28 16.86
N SER A 184 -24.45 31.39 16.72
CA SER A 184 -24.32 32.56 17.61
C SER A 184 -24.88 32.27 18.99
N LYS A 185 -24.13 32.57 20.06
CA LYS A 185 -24.60 32.42 21.45
C LYS A 185 -25.51 33.57 21.90
N VAL A 186 -25.47 34.69 21.20
CA VAL A 186 -26.26 35.90 21.54
C VAL A 186 -27.65 35.87 20.90
N GLY A 187 -27.79 35.24 19.73
CA GLY A 187 -29.06 35.25 18.97
C GLY A 187 -29.53 33.89 18.48
N ASN A 188 -28.83 32.81 18.85
CA ASN A 188 -29.08 31.43 18.39
C ASN A 188 -29.17 31.27 16.85
N GLN A 189 -28.60 32.22 16.11
CA GLN A 189 -28.57 32.22 14.66
C GLN A 189 -27.52 31.24 14.16
N VAL A 190 -27.90 30.36 13.24
CA VAL A 190 -26.99 29.44 12.56
C VAL A 190 -26.68 29.96 11.16
N THR A 191 -25.39 30.09 10.85
CA THR A 191 -24.89 30.46 9.53
C THR A 191 -23.90 29.41 9.06
N SER A 192 -23.80 29.22 7.75
CA SER A 192 -22.95 28.20 7.15
C SER A 192 -22.05 28.80 6.09
N VAL A 193 -20.78 28.39 6.06
CA VAL A 193 -19.81 28.77 5.03
C VAL A 193 -19.12 27.53 4.49
N THR A 194 -19.00 27.44 3.16
CA THR A 194 -18.22 26.40 2.49
C THR A 194 -16.76 26.85 2.41
N ILE A 195 -15.85 25.97 2.81
CA ILE A 195 -14.41 26.23 2.79
C ILE A 195 -13.79 25.41 1.65
N PRO A 196 -13.21 26.06 0.63
CA PRO A 196 -12.47 25.36 -0.40
C PRO A 196 -10.99 25.20 -0.02
N ASN A 197 -10.46 23.99 -0.22
CA ASN A 197 -9.03 23.66 -0.33
C ASN A 197 -8.08 24.47 0.57
N THR A 198 -8.39 24.59 1.85
CA THR A 198 -7.58 25.34 2.80
C THR A 198 -6.40 24.49 3.25
N ALA A 199 -5.20 25.06 3.23
CA ALA A 199 -3.99 24.35 3.63
C ALA A 199 -4.07 23.92 5.10
N VAL A 200 -3.55 22.71 5.37
CA VAL A 200 -3.43 22.14 6.72
C VAL A 200 -1.95 21.97 7.04
N ASP A 201 -1.55 22.45 8.20
CA ASP A 201 -0.25 22.13 8.74
C ASP A 201 -0.28 20.69 9.28
N LEU A 202 0.39 19.79 8.57
CA LEU A 202 0.40 18.37 8.91
C LEU A 202 1.20 18.04 10.19
N SER A 203 1.98 19.00 10.72
CA SER A 203 2.75 18.81 11.95
C SER A 203 1.90 18.92 13.21
N ASN A 204 0.84 19.74 13.16
CA ASN A 204 -0.05 20.03 14.29
C ASN A 204 -1.55 19.83 13.96
N GLY A 205 -1.87 19.47 12.71
CA GLY A 205 -3.24 19.25 12.23
C GLY A 205 -4.10 20.49 12.17
N GLN A 206 -3.51 21.69 12.16
CA GLN A 206 -4.25 22.94 12.22
C GLN A 206 -4.54 23.53 10.84
N CYS A 207 -5.70 24.17 10.73
CA CYS A 207 -6.03 25.05 9.62
C CYS A 207 -6.76 26.29 10.15
N THR A 208 -6.60 27.42 9.45
CA THR A 208 -7.27 28.67 9.79
C THR A 208 -8.16 29.10 8.64
N VAL A 209 -9.42 29.42 8.95
CA VAL A 209 -10.44 29.81 7.97
C VAL A 209 -11.12 31.11 8.39
N ASN A 210 -11.58 31.90 7.43
CA ASN A 210 -12.36 33.10 7.70
C ASN A 210 -13.86 32.78 7.60
N VAL A 211 -14.61 33.03 8.68
CA VAL A 211 -16.05 32.79 8.76
C VAL A 211 -16.73 34.10 9.11
N GLY A 212 -17.30 34.77 8.11
CA GLY A 212 -18.01 36.03 8.30
C GLY A 212 -17.15 37.15 8.87
N GLY A 213 -15.88 37.24 8.46
CA GLY A 213 -14.92 38.24 8.92
C GLY A 213 -14.09 37.82 10.14
N VAL A 214 -14.36 36.66 10.75
CA VAL A 214 -13.63 36.15 11.90
C VAL A 214 -12.69 35.02 11.48
N SER A 215 -11.41 35.12 11.84
CA SER A 215 -10.44 34.03 11.67
C SER A 215 -10.64 32.99 12.77
N VAL A 216 -10.88 31.73 12.38
CA VAL A 216 -11.08 30.60 13.28
C VAL A 216 -10.06 29.52 12.94
N THR A 217 -9.30 29.07 13.94
CA THR A 217 -8.32 28.00 13.80
C THR A 217 -8.89 26.69 14.34
N PHE A 218 -8.99 25.67 13.48
CA PHE A 218 -9.42 24.32 13.83
C PHE A 218 -8.22 23.40 14.00
N SER A 219 -8.26 22.52 15.02
CA SER A 219 -7.39 21.34 15.12
C SER A 219 -8.17 20.13 14.62
N LEU A 220 -7.76 19.59 13.48
CA LEU A 220 -8.45 18.50 12.78
C LEU A 220 -8.06 17.12 13.32
N PHE A 221 -6.88 17.02 13.92
CA PHE A 221 -6.34 15.83 14.56
C PHE A 221 -5.30 16.19 15.60
#